data_AF-A0A926API8-F1
#
_entry.id   AF-A0A926API8-F1
#
_cell.length_a   1.000
_cell.length_b   1.000
_cell.length_c   1.000
_cell.angle_alpha   90.00
_cell.angle_beta   90.00
_cell.angle_gamma   90.00
#
_symmetry.space_group_name_H-M   'P 1'
#
loop_
_entity.id
_entity.type
_entity.pdbx_description
1 polymer ?
#
loop_
_entity_poly.entity_id
_entity_poly.type
_entity_poly.pdbx_seq_one_letter_code
_entity_poly.pdbx_strand_id
1 'polypeptide(L)'
;PGVVSTWLSETNPAGGDRLSSKNVFVYGIILAFMLPWSAFLVHGCVMAIAELVRKQDVRSAYPTVLLLTTILVMSCFADRKDRYLLPMAPIASVVAAQSVLATLRRTKTALPDWSHWAVLIAFALIPLLGLSSAVKTADGGRWFSPAFAISATAIAAMIVIVGWLASHRQRFAMIVTPFILMMLLQAVGVQGYAKTREGRSEMRPLADFIRDRYPTAQVFNFRGEREEKRAPVDLSIYLNRPTLFVPDPATLPRTDRPQIYVIVQGRRDPEPLPASGWAFLHKVRRDKDWYWAFVRE
;
A
#
# COMPACT_ATOMS: atom_id res chain seq x y z
N PRO A 1 17.26 15.10 -32.89
CA PRO A 1 17.22 16.30 -32.02
C PRO A 1 15.90 16.34 -31.22
N GLY A 2 15.93 16.51 -29.88
CA GLY A 2 14.71 16.61 -29.04
C GLY A 2 14.30 15.36 -28.24
N VAL A 3 15.05 14.25 -28.33
CA VAL A 3 14.76 13.04 -27.53
C VAL A 3 14.90 13.32 -26.03
N VAL A 4 15.95 14.06 -25.63
CA VAL A 4 16.18 14.42 -24.22
C VAL A 4 15.08 15.32 -23.67
N SER A 5 14.62 16.32 -24.44
CA SER A 5 13.54 17.21 -23.99
C SER A 5 12.20 16.48 -23.91
N THR A 6 11.90 15.59 -24.86
CA THR A 6 10.70 14.75 -24.83
C THR A 6 10.72 13.82 -23.63
N TRP A 7 11.82 13.09 -23.44
CA TRP A 7 12.02 12.22 -22.28
C TRP A 7 11.92 12.98 -20.96
N LEU A 8 12.52 14.16 -20.84
CA LEU A 8 12.40 15.00 -19.64
C LEU A 8 10.97 15.49 -19.40
N SER A 9 10.23 15.83 -20.47
CA SER A 9 8.83 16.26 -20.34
C SER A 9 7.89 15.10 -19.94
N GLU A 10 8.17 13.89 -20.41
CA GLU A 10 7.41 12.68 -20.05
C GLU A 10 7.77 12.14 -18.67
N THR A 11 9.05 12.20 -18.28
CA THR A 11 9.54 11.70 -16.99
C THR A 11 9.41 12.72 -15.85
N ASN A 12 9.26 14.00 -16.17
CA ASN A 12 9.09 15.07 -15.21
C ASN A 12 7.98 16.04 -15.66
N PRO A 13 6.72 15.57 -15.78
CA PRO A 13 5.63 16.42 -16.24
C PRO A 13 5.43 17.57 -15.26
N ALA A 14 5.68 18.80 -15.72
CA ALA A 14 5.62 20.03 -14.94
C ALA A 14 4.23 20.35 -14.31
N GLY A 15 3.21 19.53 -14.58
CA GLY A 15 1.84 19.66 -14.08
C GLY A 15 1.31 18.47 -13.27
N GLY A 16 2.10 17.42 -13.03
CA GLY A 16 1.66 16.32 -12.16
C GLY A 16 1.68 16.77 -10.69
N ASP A 17 0.57 16.58 -9.98
CA ASP A 17 0.36 16.95 -8.57
C ASP A 17 1.65 16.93 -7.73
N ARG A 18 1.94 18.06 -7.07
CA ARG A 18 3.13 18.37 -6.25
C ARG A 18 3.32 17.50 -4.99
N LEU A 19 2.93 16.23 -5.02
CA LEU A 19 3.29 15.23 -4.02
C LEU A 19 4.69 14.65 -4.28
N SER A 20 5.60 15.46 -4.85
CA SER A 20 7.02 15.12 -4.88
C SER A 20 7.52 15.06 -3.44
N SER A 21 7.64 13.83 -2.92
CA SER A 21 8.38 13.61 -1.69
C SER A 21 9.83 13.99 -1.95
N LYS A 22 10.26 15.13 -1.40
CA LYS A 22 11.67 15.56 -1.41
C LYS A 22 12.58 14.55 -0.69
N ASN A 23 12.01 13.59 0.02
CA ASN A 23 12.75 12.61 0.77
C ASN A 23 13.42 11.59 -0.18
N VAL A 24 14.75 11.68 -0.28
CA VAL A 24 15.58 10.73 -1.05
C VAL A 24 15.52 9.33 -0.45
N PHE A 25 15.14 9.21 0.82
CA PHE A 25 15.03 7.94 1.54
C PHE A 25 13.66 7.25 1.43
N VAL A 26 12.76 7.70 0.54
CA VAL A 26 11.45 7.05 0.31
C VAL A 26 11.62 5.54 0.06
N TYR A 27 12.61 5.15 -0.76
CA TYR A 27 12.85 3.74 -1.07
C TYR A 27 13.49 2.94 0.06
N GLY A 28 13.84 3.56 1.18
CA GLY A 28 14.17 2.87 2.43
C GLY A 28 13.02 1.98 2.93
N ILE A 29 11.78 2.23 2.46
CA ILE A 29 10.62 1.37 2.70
C ILE A 29 10.81 -0.08 2.23
N ILE A 30 11.78 -0.38 1.36
CA ILE A 30 12.13 -1.75 1.01
C ILE A 30 12.47 -2.60 2.25
N LEU A 31 13.05 -2.00 3.29
CA LEU A 31 13.32 -2.68 4.56
C LEU A 31 12.04 -3.08 5.27
N ALA A 32 10.99 -2.24 5.17
CA ALA A 32 9.67 -2.56 5.70
C ALA A 32 8.98 -3.66 4.88
N PHE A 33 9.10 -3.64 3.55
CA PHE A 33 8.60 -4.71 2.67
C PHE A 33 9.28 -6.05 2.94
N MET A 34 10.54 -6.01 3.34
CA MET A 34 11.33 -7.20 3.68
C MET A 34 11.21 -7.58 5.15
N LEU A 35 10.36 -6.96 5.96
CA LEU A 35 10.08 -7.49 7.30
C LEU A 35 9.43 -8.87 7.20
N PRO A 36 9.85 -9.84 8.02
CA PRO A 36 10.79 -9.76 9.14
C PRO A 36 12.24 -10.10 8.77
N TRP A 37 12.53 -10.28 7.49
CA TRP A 37 13.82 -10.66 6.90
C TRP A 37 14.80 -9.49 6.71
N SER A 38 14.45 -8.29 7.17
CA SER A 38 15.23 -7.06 6.93
C SER A 38 16.68 -7.15 7.45
N ALA A 39 16.91 -7.78 8.61
CA ALA A 39 18.28 -8.00 9.12
C ALA A 39 19.13 -8.83 8.15
N PHE A 40 18.54 -9.89 7.56
CA PHE A 40 19.23 -10.72 6.59
C PHE A 40 19.45 -9.99 5.27
N LEU A 41 18.50 -9.17 4.82
CA LEU A 41 18.70 -8.31 3.64
C LEU A 41 19.90 -7.38 3.84
N VAL A 42 19.92 -6.62 4.94
CA VAL A 42 21.01 -5.67 5.22
C VAL A 42 22.35 -6.39 5.26
N HIS A 43 22.41 -7.52 5.96
CA HIS A 43 23.62 -8.32 6.05
C HIS A 43 24.04 -8.94 4.72
N GLY A 44 23.09 -9.41 3.90
CA GLY A 44 23.36 -9.93 2.56
C GLY A 44 23.96 -8.87 1.64
N CYS A 45 23.47 -7.62 1.70
CA CYS A 45 24.09 -6.49 1.00
C CYS A 45 25.54 -6.26 1.47
N VAL A 46 25.79 -6.27 2.77
CA VAL A 46 27.14 -6.10 3.33
C VAL A 46 28.09 -7.22 2.90
N MET A 47 27.64 -8.47 2.95
CA MET A 47 28.41 -9.64 2.49
C MET A 47 28.79 -9.52 1.01
N ALA A 48 27.81 -9.25 0.14
CA ALA A 48 28.02 -9.10 -1.29
C ALA A 48 29.02 -7.99 -1.64
N ILE A 49 28.93 -6.83 -0.96
CA ILE A 49 29.87 -5.72 -1.15
C ILE A 49 31.28 -6.12 -0.67
N ALA A 50 31.39 -6.78 0.48
CA ALA A 50 32.68 -7.23 1.00
C ALA A 50 33.35 -8.26 0.07
N GLU A 51 32.58 -9.19 -0.51
CA GLU A 51 33.08 -10.18 -1.48
C GLU A 51 33.51 -9.53 -2.79
N LEU A 52 32.79 -8.51 -3.26
CA LEU A 52 33.14 -7.71 -4.44
C LEU A 52 34.48 -6.97 -4.22
N VAL A 53 34.64 -6.31 -3.08
CA VAL A 53 35.89 -5.60 -2.73
C VAL A 53 37.08 -6.56 -2.61
N ARG A 54 36.86 -7.76 -2.07
CA ARG A 54 37.88 -8.81 -1.96
C ARG A 54 38.14 -9.58 -3.26
N LYS A 55 37.32 -9.37 -4.31
CA LYS A 55 37.40 -10.06 -5.60
C LYS A 55 37.33 -11.60 -5.48
N GLN A 56 36.60 -12.13 -4.50
CA GLN A 56 36.54 -13.57 -4.23
C GLN A 56 35.44 -14.28 -5.02
N ASP A 57 34.21 -13.75 -4.97
CA ASP A 57 33.07 -14.27 -5.73
C ASP A 57 32.23 -13.09 -6.21
N VAL A 58 32.41 -12.70 -7.47
CA VAL A 58 31.68 -11.56 -8.05
C VAL A 58 30.23 -11.94 -8.34
N ARG A 59 29.90 -13.24 -8.44
CA ARG A 59 28.57 -13.70 -8.85
C ARG A 59 27.54 -13.52 -7.74
N SER A 60 27.94 -13.73 -6.49
CA SER A 60 27.08 -13.49 -5.32
C SER A 60 26.62 -12.03 -5.23
N ALA A 61 27.41 -11.09 -5.78
CA ALA A 61 27.15 -9.66 -5.73
C ALA A 61 26.12 -9.16 -6.77
N TYR A 62 25.84 -9.92 -7.84
CA TYR A 62 24.94 -9.46 -8.91
C TYR A 62 23.54 -9.04 -8.42
N PRO A 63 22.84 -9.81 -7.56
CA PRO A 63 21.52 -9.41 -7.05
C PRO A 63 21.59 -8.11 -6.23
N THR A 64 22.64 -7.95 -5.42
CA THR A 64 22.85 -6.74 -4.61
C THR A 64 23.13 -5.53 -5.49
N VAL A 65 24.01 -5.66 -6.50
CA VAL A 65 24.30 -4.59 -7.46
C VAL A 65 23.02 -4.20 -8.20
N LEU A 66 22.26 -5.17 -8.71
CA LEU A 66 21.00 -4.91 -9.41
C LEU A 66 20.00 -4.16 -8.49
N LEU A 67 19.81 -4.63 -7.25
CA LEU A 67 18.94 -3.99 -6.27
C LEU A 67 19.35 -2.54 -6.00
N LEU A 68 20.63 -2.31 -5.70
CA LEU A 68 21.14 -0.98 -5.37
C LEU A 68 21.12 -0.04 -6.57
N THR A 69 21.52 -0.51 -7.75
CA THR A 69 21.47 0.28 -8.98
C THR A 69 20.04 0.69 -9.32
N THR A 70 19.07 -0.21 -9.23
CA THR A 70 17.66 0.14 -9.48
C THR A 70 17.13 1.15 -8.47
N ILE A 71 17.43 0.98 -7.17
CA ILE A 71 17.04 1.95 -6.13
C ILE A 71 17.68 3.32 -6.41
N LEU A 72 18.96 3.37 -6.77
CA LEU A 72 19.66 4.62 -7.09
C LEU A 72 19.05 5.30 -8.32
N VAL A 73 18.83 4.56 -9.41
CA VAL A 73 18.20 5.08 -10.63
C VAL A 73 16.81 5.63 -10.34
N MET A 74 15.96 4.87 -9.63
CA MET A 74 14.62 5.32 -9.24
C MET A 74 14.66 6.54 -8.32
N SER A 75 15.69 6.69 -7.49
CA SER A 75 15.88 7.84 -6.59
C SER A 75 16.19 9.13 -7.35
N CYS A 76 16.70 9.04 -8.58
CA CYS A 76 16.99 10.22 -9.42
C CYS A 76 15.75 10.86 -10.04
N PHE A 77 14.59 10.19 -10.03
CA PHE A 77 13.34 10.73 -10.59
C PHE A 77 12.54 11.52 -9.54
N ALA A 78 11.82 12.55 -10.00
CA ALA A 78 10.98 13.40 -9.15
C ALA A 78 9.70 12.70 -8.68
N ASP A 79 9.13 11.84 -9.54
CA ASP A 79 8.00 10.97 -9.19
C ASP A 79 8.52 9.71 -8.51
N ARG A 80 8.39 9.65 -7.17
CA ARG A 80 8.81 8.52 -6.36
C ARG A 80 7.58 7.92 -5.70
N LYS A 81 7.28 6.68 -6.05
CA LYS A 81 6.14 5.95 -5.48
C LYS A 81 6.63 4.61 -4.97
N ASP A 82 6.21 4.24 -3.77
CA ASP A 82 6.65 3.01 -3.10
C ASP A 82 6.39 1.75 -3.94
N ARG A 83 5.32 1.77 -4.75
CA ARG A 83 4.98 0.68 -5.68
C ARG A 83 6.03 0.41 -6.76
N TYR A 84 6.92 1.36 -7.03
CA TYR A 84 8.03 1.14 -7.97
C TYR A 84 9.06 0.13 -7.44
N LEU A 85 9.06 -0.15 -6.13
CA LEU A 85 9.89 -1.19 -5.53
C LEU A 85 9.31 -2.60 -5.61
N LEU A 86 8.04 -2.78 -6.00
CA LEU A 86 7.43 -4.12 -6.06
C LEU A 86 8.23 -5.11 -6.91
N PRO A 87 8.77 -4.74 -8.09
CA PRO A 87 9.62 -5.64 -8.87
C PRO A 87 10.96 -5.98 -8.20
N MET A 88 11.38 -5.23 -7.17
CA MET A 88 12.63 -5.46 -6.44
C MET A 88 12.47 -6.45 -5.30
N ALA A 89 11.24 -6.78 -4.87
CA ALA A 89 11.00 -7.72 -3.78
C ALA A 89 11.61 -9.12 -4.02
N PRO A 90 11.52 -9.73 -5.23
CA PRO A 90 12.20 -11.00 -5.51
C PRO A 90 13.73 -10.89 -5.40
N ILE A 91 14.32 -9.80 -5.91
CA ILE A 91 15.78 -9.60 -5.87
C ILE A 91 16.24 -9.42 -4.42
N ALA A 92 15.54 -8.60 -3.64
CA ALA A 92 15.80 -8.44 -2.21
C ALA A 92 15.66 -9.76 -1.44
N SER A 93 14.69 -10.61 -1.83
CA SER A 93 14.52 -11.95 -1.26
C SER A 93 15.72 -12.86 -1.53
N VAL A 94 16.31 -12.81 -2.74
CA VAL A 94 17.54 -13.56 -3.06
C VAL A 94 18.71 -13.09 -2.20
N VAL A 95 18.90 -11.77 -2.05
CA VAL A 95 19.96 -11.20 -1.20
C VAL A 95 19.79 -11.63 0.26
N ALA A 96 18.56 -11.56 0.78
CA ALA A 96 18.26 -12.04 2.13
C ALA A 96 18.52 -13.55 2.27
N ALA A 97 18.14 -14.36 1.27
CA ALA A 97 18.32 -15.82 1.29
C ALA A 97 19.80 -16.23 1.34
N GLN A 98 20.69 -15.51 0.64
CA GLN A 98 22.14 -15.74 0.71
C GLN A 98 22.65 -15.60 2.16
N SER A 99 22.22 -14.54 2.84
CA SER A 99 22.55 -14.26 4.24
C SER A 99 21.97 -15.30 5.20
N VAL A 100 20.71 -15.71 5.00
CA VAL A 100 20.10 -16.82 5.75
C VAL A 100 20.91 -18.10 5.58
N LEU A 101 21.31 -18.44 4.35
CA LEU A 101 22.08 -19.65 4.06
C LEU A 101 23.45 -19.63 4.74
N ALA A 102 24.13 -18.48 4.75
CA ALA A 102 25.40 -18.30 5.46
C ALA A 102 25.25 -18.55 6.98
N THR A 103 24.21 -17.98 7.59
CA THR A 103 23.88 -18.20 9.01
C THR A 103 23.52 -19.67 9.30
N LEU A 104 22.68 -20.28 8.47
CA LEU A 104 22.30 -21.69 8.62
C LEU A 104 23.51 -22.62 8.49
N ARG A 105 24.50 -22.28 7.65
CA ARG A 105 25.75 -23.04 7.48
C ARG A 105 26.83 -22.71 8.52
N ARG A 106 26.63 -21.69 9.37
CA ARG A 106 27.63 -21.17 10.32
C ARG A 106 28.96 -20.80 9.65
N THR A 107 28.89 -20.09 8.53
CA THR A 107 30.10 -19.53 7.93
C THR A 107 30.69 -18.46 8.85
N LYS A 108 31.97 -18.11 8.64
CA LYS A 108 32.62 -16.99 9.36
C LYS A 108 31.92 -15.64 9.12
N THR A 109 31.16 -15.56 8.03
CA THR A 109 30.38 -14.40 7.62
C THR A 109 28.93 -14.49 8.09
N ALA A 110 28.56 -15.42 8.97
CA ALA A 110 27.17 -15.55 9.43
C ALA A 110 26.70 -14.30 10.18
N LEU A 111 25.45 -13.90 9.94
CA LEU A 111 24.78 -12.91 10.78
C LEU A 111 24.63 -13.48 12.19
N PRO A 112 24.97 -12.72 13.26
CA PRO A 112 24.70 -13.15 14.62
C PRO A 112 23.21 -13.41 14.84
N ASP A 113 22.87 -14.58 15.39
CA ASP A 113 21.48 -15.01 15.56
C ASP A 113 20.63 -13.97 16.32
N TRP A 114 21.21 -13.33 17.33
CA TRP A 114 20.51 -12.32 18.15
C TRP A 114 19.95 -11.15 17.33
N SER A 115 20.60 -10.76 16.23
CA SER A 115 20.15 -9.65 15.40
C SER A 115 18.83 -9.95 14.71
N HIS A 116 18.64 -11.18 14.23
CA HIS A 116 17.36 -11.61 13.67
C HIS A 116 16.27 -11.67 14.74
N TRP A 117 16.57 -12.28 15.89
CA TRP A 117 15.62 -12.38 16.99
C TRP A 117 15.21 -11.01 17.54
N ALA A 118 16.12 -10.03 17.58
CA ALA A 118 15.80 -8.66 17.96
C ALA A 118 14.79 -8.01 16.99
N VAL A 119 14.93 -8.22 15.68
CA VAL A 119 13.94 -7.76 14.69
C VAL A 119 12.59 -8.44 14.91
N LEU A 120 12.56 -9.75 15.19
CA LEU A 120 11.31 -10.47 15.47
C LEU A 120 10.62 -9.96 16.74
N ILE A 121 11.38 -9.65 17.80
CA ILE A 121 10.84 -9.07 19.03
C ILE A 121 10.21 -7.71 18.73
N ALA A 122 10.91 -6.83 18.01
CA ALA A 122 10.35 -5.53 17.61
C ALA A 122 9.06 -5.71 16.79
N PHE A 123 9.02 -6.70 15.90
CA PHE A 123 7.85 -7.02 15.08
C PHE A 123 6.68 -7.57 15.91
N ALA A 124 6.95 -8.40 16.92
CA ALA A 124 5.94 -8.92 17.84
C ALA A 124 5.27 -7.83 18.70
N LEU A 125 5.89 -6.66 18.84
CA LEU A 125 5.33 -5.51 19.55
C LEU A 125 4.40 -4.64 18.68
N ILE A 126 4.31 -4.87 17.37
CA ILE A 126 3.45 -4.08 16.46
C ILE A 126 1.99 -3.98 16.91
N PRO A 127 1.32 -5.03 17.44
CA PRO A 127 -0.06 -4.91 17.88
C PRO A 127 -0.27 -3.80 18.94
N LEU A 128 0.74 -3.49 19.75
CA LEU A 128 0.68 -2.39 20.72
C LEU A 128 0.59 -1.01 20.05
N LEU A 129 1.09 -0.85 18.82
CA LEU A 129 0.93 0.39 18.05
C LEU A 129 -0.54 0.69 17.77
N GLY A 130 -1.41 -0.32 17.72
CA GLY A 130 -2.85 -0.13 17.56
C GLY A 130 -3.55 0.46 18.80
N LEU A 131 -2.84 0.60 19.92
CA LEU A 131 -3.29 1.37 21.10
C LEU A 131 -2.87 2.85 21.03
N SER A 132 -1.92 3.18 20.17
CA SER A 132 -1.38 4.53 20.04
C SER A 132 -2.34 5.46 19.28
N SER A 133 -2.13 6.76 19.41
CA SER A 133 -2.84 7.77 18.61
C SER A 133 -2.29 7.91 17.18
N ALA A 134 -1.18 7.23 16.85
CA ALA A 134 -0.58 7.29 15.52
C ALA A 134 -1.43 6.56 14.49
N VAL A 135 -2.23 5.57 14.93
CA VAL A 135 -3.08 4.76 14.04
C VAL A 135 -4.52 4.81 14.55
N LYS A 136 -5.41 5.41 13.76
CA LYS A 136 -6.79 5.70 14.16
C LYS A 136 -7.79 4.98 13.27
N THR A 137 -8.94 4.65 13.83
CA THR A 137 -10.12 4.21 13.06
C THR A 137 -10.73 5.40 12.33
N ALA A 138 -11.68 5.13 11.43
CA ALA A 138 -12.43 6.18 10.72
C ALA A 138 -13.12 7.16 11.69
N ASP A 139 -13.54 6.69 12.86
CA ASP A 139 -14.19 7.49 13.91
C ASP A 139 -13.18 8.18 14.85
N GLY A 140 -11.87 8.09 14.56
CA GLY A 140 -10.80 8.69 15.37
C GLY A 140 -10.38 7.89 16.60
N GLY A 141 -11.00 6.73 16.84
CA GLY A 141 -10.66 5.81 17.94
C GLY A 141 -9.38 5.00 17.70
N ARG A 142 -9.00 4.18 18.69
CA ARG A 142 -7.86 3.24 18.59
C ARG A 142 -8.23 2.05 17.70
N TRP A 143 -7.26 1.46 17.00
CA TRP A 143 -7.47 0.26 16.19
C TRP A 143 -7.95 -0.94 17.03
N PHE A 144 -7.34 -1.11 18.20
CA PHE A 144 -7.54 -2.27 19.06
C PHE A 144 -7.96 -1.86 20.47
N SER A 145 -8.72 -2.75 21.12
CA SER A 145 -8.91 -2.69 22.57
C SER A 145 -7.59 -3.07 23.27
N PRO A 146 -7.33 -2.57 24.49
CA PRO A 146 -6.15 -2.96 25.27
C PRO A 146 -6.01 -4.47 25.42
N ALA A 147 -7.10 -5.16 25.75
CA ALA A 147 -7.11 -6.62 25.92
C ALA A 147 -6.69 -7.36 24.65
N PHE A 148 -7.20 -6.94 23.48
CA PHE A 148 -6.83 -7.56 22.21
C PHE A 148 -5.36 -7.33 21.85
N ALA A 149 -4.88 -6.08 21.96
CA ALA A 149 -3.50 -5.75 21.63
C ALA A 149 -2.50 -6.49 22.54
N ILE A 150 -2.75 -6.53 23.85
CA ILE A 150 -1.92 -7.26 24.83
C ILE A 150 -1.92 -8.76 24.51
N SER A 151 -3.08 -9.35 24.25
CA SER A 151 -3.19 -10.78 23.92
C SER A 151 -2.46 -11.12 22.62
N ALA A 152 -2.65 -10.33 21.57
CA ALA A 152 -1.97 -10.52 20.29
C ALA A 152 -0.45 -10.39 20.42
N THR A 153 0.04 -9.39 21.16
CA THR A 153 1.47 -9.24 21.45
C THR A 153 2.02 -10.38 22.30
N ALA A 154 1.28 -10.88 23.30
CA ALA A 154 1.70 -12.02 24.10
C ALA A 154 1.84 -13.29 23.25
N ILE A 155 0.88 -13.56 22.36
CA ILE A 155 0.94 -14.69 21.42
C ILE A 155 2.13 -14.53 20.45
N ALA A 156 2.31 -13.34 19.88
CA ALA A 156 3.43 -13.05 19.00
C ALA A 156 4.79 -13.24 19.71
N ALA A 157 4.93 -12.74 20.94
CA ALA A 157 6.13 -12.94 21.76
C ALA A 157 6.37 -14.41 22.09
N MET A 158 5.32 -15.18 22.39
CA MET A 158 5.41 -16.61 22.62
C MET A 158 5.92 -17.36 21.39
N ILE A 159 5.42 -17.03 20.19
CA ILE A 159 5.91 -17.60 18.92
C ILE A 159 7.41 -17.34 18.77
N VAL A 160 7.85 -16.11 19.04
CA VAL A 160 9.28 -15.73 18.96
C VAL A 160 10.12 -16.49 19.98
N ILE A 161 9.68 -16.59 21.24
CA ILE A 161 10.41 -17.32 22.29
C ILE A 161 10.50 -18.81 21.96
N VAL A 162 9.39 -19.45 21.58
CA VAL A 162 9.37 -20.88 21.20
C VAL A 162 10.26 -21.12 19.99
N GLY A 163 10.19 -20.25 18.97
CA GLY A 163 11.04 -20.32 17.79
C GLY A 163 12.52 -20.18 18.12
N TRP A 164 12.87 -19.26 19.03
CA TRP A 164 14.23 -19.05 19.49
C TRP A 164 14.76 -20.29 20.21
N LEU A 165 14.00 -20.84 21.16
CA LEU A 165 14.36 -22.06 21.87
C LEU A 165 14.50 -23.26 20.90
N ALA A 166 13.57 -23.40 19.95
CA ALA A 166 13.61 -24.43 18.93
C ALA A 166 14.83 -24.30 18.00
N SER A 167 15.28 -23.07 17.71
CA SER A 167 16.42 -22.80 16.83
C SER A 167 17.74 -23.39 17.34
N HIS A 168 17.86 -23.59 18.66
CA HIS A 168 19.01 -24.27 19.25
C HIS A 168 19.10 -25.75 18.86
N ARG A 169 17.96 -26.40 18.57
CA ARG A 169 17.90 -27.81 18.13
C ARG A 169 17.75 -27.93 16.61
N GLN A 170 16.94 -27.07 16.00
CA GLN A 170 16.58 -27.09 14.60
C GLN A 170 16.70 -25.69 14.00
N ARG A 171 17.80 -25.41 13.29
CA ARG A 171 18.04 -24.06 12.71
C ARG A 171 16.96 -23.63 11.73
N PHE A 172 16.23 -24.57 11.14
CA PHE A 172 15.09 -24.28 10.27
C PHE A 172 13.97 -23.48 11.00
N ALA A 173 13.94 -23.50 12.35
CA ALA A 173 13.06 -22.64 13.14
C ALA A 173 13.28 -21.14 12.85
N MET A 174 14.47 -20.72 12.41
CA MET A 174 14.75 -19.34 11.97
C MET A 174 13.96 -18.95 10.71
N ILE A 175 13.37 -19.91 9.99
CA ILE A 175 12.52 -19.68 8.83
C ILE A 175 11.05 -19.83 9.15
N VAL A 176 10.70 -20.88 9.88
CA VAL A 176 9.30 -21.16 10.22
C VAL A 176 8.74 -20.09 11.15
N THR A 177 9.53 -19.63 12.13
CA THR A 177 9.07 -18.63 13.12
C THR A 177 8.67 -17.30 12.49
N PRO A 178 9.52 -16.62 11.68
CA PRO A 178 9.12 -15.39 11.01
C PRO A 178 7.90 -15.57 10.11
N PHE A 179 7.77 -16.71 9.42
CA PHE A 179 6.59 -17.00 8.60
C PHE A 179 5.29 -17.05 9.42
N ILE A 180 5.28 -17.83 10.51
CA ILE A 180 4.12 -17.92 11.40
C ILE A 180 3.79 -16.54 12.01
N LEU A 181 4.81 -15.82 12.46
CA LEU A 181 4.66 -14.48 13.02
C LEU A 181 4.06 -13.50 12.00
N MET A 182 4.51 -13.52 10.75
CA MET A 182 3.94 -12.70 9.67
C MET A 182 2.47 -13.00 9.44
N MET A 183 2.08 -14.28 9.40
CA MET A 183 0.67 -14.66 9.19
C MET A 183 -0.23 -14.14 10.32
N LEU A 184 0.22 -14.26 11.58
CA LEU A 184 -0.48 -13.69 12.73
C LEU A 184 -0.60 -12.16 12.60
N LEU A 185 0.51 -11.47 12.35
CA LEU A 185 0.53 -10.01 12.30
C LEU A 185 -0.21 -9.45 11.08
N GLN A 186 -0.26 -10.18 9.97
CA GLN A 186 -1.07 -9.83 8.81
C GLN A 186 -2.56 -9.91 9.16
N ALA A 187 -3.00 -10.98 9.83
CA ALA A 187 -4.39 -11.09 10.28
C ALA A 187 -4.77 -9.95 11.25
N VAL A 188 -3.92 -9.68 12.25
CA VAL A 188 -4.09 -8.55 13.18
C VAL A 188 -4.12 -7.21 12.44
N GLY A 189 -3.17 -7.00 11.54
CA GLY A 189 -3.03 -5.78 10.75
C GLY A 189 -4.26 -5.52 9.87
N VAL A 190 -4.74 -6.54 9.15
CA VAL A 190 -5.97 -6.46 8.32
C VAL A 190 -7.19 -6.12 9.17
N GLN A 191 -7.32 -6.72 10.36
CA GLN A 191 -8.43 -6.42 11.27
C GLN A 191 -8.42 -4.95 11.74
N GLY A 192 -7.24 -4.39 12.01
CA GLY A 192 -7.07 -2.97 12.34
C GLY A 192 -7.34 -2.06 11.15
N TYR A 193 -6.72 -2.38 10.02
CA TYR A 193 -6.83 -1.63 8.77
C TYR A 193 -8.27 -1.55 8.25
N ALA A 194 -9.06 -2.62 8.35
CA ALA A 194 -10.47 -2.66 7.95
C ALA A 194 -11.38 -1.69 8.73
N LYS A 195 -10.88 -1.11 9.83
CA LYS A 195 -11.59 -0.09 10.62
C LYS A 195 -11.13 1.33 10.29
N THR A 196 -10.10 1.52 9.45
CA THR A 196 -9.66 2.86 9.07
C THR A 196 -10.45 3.42 7.92
N ARG A 197 -10.25 4.72 7.68
CA ARG A 197 -10.79 5.42 6.53
C ARG A 197 -10.20 4.89 5.23
N GLU A 198 -8.92 4.51 5.22
CA GLU A 198 -8.23 3.99 4.05
C GLU A 198 -8.64 2.53 3.76
N GLY A 199 -8.87 1.73 4.79
CA GLY A 199 -9.30 0.34 4.64
C GLY A 199 -10.79 0.17 4.32
N ARG A 200 -11.59 1.24 4.41
CA ARG A 200 -12.98 1.27 3.98
C ARG A 200 -13.11 2.20 2.80
N SER A 201 -13.65 1.74 1.67
CA SER A 201 -13.95 2.69 0.61
C SER A 201 -15.07 3.63 1.01
N GLU A 202 -14.79 4.93 1.00
CA GLU A 202 -15.77 5.99 1.25
C GLU A 202 -16.91 6.01 0.21
N MET A 203 -16.72 5.35 -0.94
CA MET A 203 -17.74 5.20 -1.97
C MET A 203 -18.71 4.05 -1.71
N ARG A 204 -18.38 3.13 -0.80
CA ARG A 204 -19.22 1.96 -0.53
C ARG A 204 -20.65 2.32 -0.11
N PRO A 205 -20.89 3.29 0.80
CA PRO A 205 -22.26 3.68 1.16
C PRO A 205 -23.08 4.17 -0.04
N LEU A 206 -22.47 4.95 -0.93
CA LEU A 206 -23.13 5.41 -2.16
C LEU A 206 -23.42 4.23 -3.11
N ALA A 207 -22.46 3.32 -3.27
CA ALA A 207 -22.63 2.15 -4.12
C ALA A 207 -23.72 1.20 -3.61
N ASP A 208 -23.74 0.91 -2.31
CA ASP A 208 -24.76 0.08 -1.67
C ASP A 208 -26.15 0.74 -1.84
N PHE A 209 -26.26 2.06 -1.61
CA PHE A 209 -27.51 2.80 -1.81
C PHE A 209 -28.03 2.75 -3.26
N ILE A 210 -27.15 2.93 -4.25
CA ILE A 210 -27.51 2.83 -5.68
C ILE A 210 -27.93 1.41 -6.02
N ARG A 211 -27.20 0.38 -5.56
CA ARG A 211 -27.51 -1.03 -5.87
C ARG A 211 -28.86 -1.44 -5.30
N ASP A 212 -29.16 -1.01 -4.09
CA ASP A 212 -30.39 -1.38 -3.39
C ASP A 212 -31.60 -0.67 -3.99
N ARG A 213 -31.47 0.62 -4.37
CA ARG A 213 -32.58 1.42 -4.90
C ARG A 213 -32.76 1.32 -6.42
N TYR A 214 -31.66 1.21 -7.17
CA TYR A 214 -31.65 1.19 -8.64
C TYR A 214 -30.72 0.09 -9.17
N PRO A 215 -31.07 -1.20 -8.98
CA PRO A 215 -30.19 -2.33 -9.29
C PRO A 215 -29.78 -2.39 -10.78
N THR A 216 -30.61 -1.88 -11.68
CA THR A 216 -30.38 -1.88 -13.14
C THR A 216 -29.81 -0.57 -13.68
N ALA A 217 -29.50 0.41 -12.83
CA ALA A 217 -29.09 1.74 -13.28
C ALA A 217 -27.80 1.72 -14.12
N GLN A 218 -27.79 2.58 -15.14
CA GLN A 218 -26.57 3.00 -15.83
C GLN A 218 -25.92 4.13 -15.03
N VAL A 219 -24.64 4.00 -14.71
CA VAL A 219 -23.93 4.98 -13.89
C VAL A 219 -22.89 5.72 -14.72
N PHE A 220 -22.95 7.04 -14.67
CA PHE A 220 -22.12 7.96 -15.40
C PHE A 220 -21.27 8.79 -14.45
N ASN A 221 -20.14 9.28 -14.94
CA ASN A 221 -19.23 10.16 -14.25
C ASN A 221 -19.17 11.48 -15.02
N PHE A 222 -19.57 12.56 -14.37
CA PHE A 222 -19.56 13.91 -14.92
C PHE A 222 -18.48 14.73 -14.21
N ARG A 223 -17.61 15.36 -14.99
CA ARG A 223 -16.45 16.10 -14.46
C ARG A 223 -16.74 17.58 -14.17
N GLY A 224 -17.88 18.10 -14.62
CA GLY A 224 -18.18 19.53 -14.52
C GLY A 224 -17.07 20.37 -15.16
N GLU A 225 -16.82 21.54 -14.57
CA GLU A 225 -15.72 22.42 -14.96
C GLU A 225 -14.33 21.87 -14.61
N ARG A 226 -14.25 20.77 -13.84
CA ARG A 226 -13.00 20.15 -13.40
C ARG A 226 -12.68 18.92 -14.23
N GLU A 227 -12.15 19.13 -15.43
CA GLU A 227 -11.79 18.05 -16.36
C GLU A 227 -10.87 16.97 -15.76
N GLU A 228 -10.14 17.29 -14.70
CA GLU A 228 -9.14 16.40 -14.08
C GLU A 228 -9.76 15.34 -13.15
N LYS A 229 -10.86 15.64 -12.45
CA LYS A 229 -11.36 14.76 -11.38
C LYS A 229 -12.44 13.80 -11.89
N ARG A 230 -12.17 12.50 -11.77
CA ARG A 230 -13.11 11.43 -12.09
C ARG A 230 -13.75 10.89 -10.81
N ALA A 231 -14.97 10.36 -10.93
CA ALA A 231 -15.51 9.45 -9.93
C ALA A 231 -14.49 8.36 -9.61
N PRO A 232 -14.33 7.95 -8.35
CA PRO A 232 -13.25 7.06 -7.97
C PRO A 232 -13.52 5.65 -8.47
N VAL A 233 -12.46 4.93 -8.84
CA VAL A 233 -12.55 3.57 -9.37
C VAL A 233 -13.28 2.64 -8.40
N ASP A 234 -13.17 2.85 -7.10
CA ASP A 234 -13.87 2.04 -6.10
C ASP A 234 -15.39 2.02 -6.32
N LEU A 235 -15.99 3.11 -6.79
CA LEU A 235 -17.43 3.18 -7.03
C LEU A 235 -17.87 2.13 -8.06
N SER A 236 -17.14 1.98 -9.18
CA SER A 236 -17.46 0.97 -10.19
C SER A 236 -17.23 -0.46 -9.68
N ILE A 237 -16.21 -0.66 -8.83
CA ILE A 237 -15.93 -1.94 -8.18
C ILE A 237 -17.11 -2.35 -7.29
N TYR A 238 -17.58 -1.48 -6.39
CA TYR A 238 -18.69 -1.81 -5.48
C TYR A 238 -20.05 -1.91 -6.18
N LEU A 239 -20.26 -1.16 -7.26
CA LEU A 239 -21.46 -1.27 -8.09
C LEU A 239 -21.47 -2.51 -8.99
N ASN A 240 -20.32 -3.19 -9.14
CA ASN A 240 -20.06 -4.26 -10.10
C ASN A 240 -20.48 -3.88 -11.54
N ARG A 241 -20.22 -2.64 -11.95
CA ARG A 241 -20.55 -2.11 -13.29
C ARG A 241 -19.68 -0.90 -13.64
N PRO A 242 -19.40 -0.63 -14.92
CA PRO A 242 -18.58 0.52 -15.31
C PRO A 242 -19.29 1.85 -15.02
N THR A 243 -18.51 2.87 -14.66
CA THR A 243 -18.95 4.27 -14.59
C THR A 243 -18.47 4.99 -15.84
N LEU A 244 -19.38 5.26 -16.78
CA LEU A 244 -19.03 5.84 -18.08
C LEU A 244 -18.86 7.36 -17.99
N PHE A 245 -17.82 7.91 -18.61
CA PHE A 245 -17.66 9.37 -18.66
C PHE A 245 -18.71 9.99 -19.59
N VAL A 246 -19.34 11.07 -19.13
CA VAL A 246 -20.24 11.90 -19.95
C VAL A 246 -19.79 13.37 -19.89
N PRO A 247 -19.69 14.08 -21.03
CA PRO A 247 -19.38 15.50 -21.05
C PRO A 247 -20.46 16.37 -20.43
N ASP A 248 -21.74 16.05 -20.68
CA ASP A 248 -22.89 16.77 -20.11
C ASP A 248 -24.07 15.81 -19.85
N PRO A 249 -24.49 15.60 -18.59
CA PRO A 249 -25.64 14.76 -18.24
C PRO A 249 -26.97 15.19 -18.88
N ALA A 250 -27.13 16.46 -19.24
CA ALA A 250 -28.35 16.95 -19.90
C ALA A 250 -28.50 16.38 -21.31
N THR A 251 -27.39 16.03 -21.96
CA THR A 251 -27.36 15.48 -23.33
C THR A 251 -27.58 13.97 -23.39
N LEU A 252 -27.60 13.28 -22.24
CA LEU A 252 -27.82 11.83 -22.23
C LEU A 252 -29.20 11.50 -22.79
N PRO A 253 -29.33 10.57 -23.76
CA PRO A 253 -30.63 10.10 -24.21
C PRO A 253 -31.32 9.34 -23.06
N ARG A 254 -32.64 9.49 -22.96
CA ARG A 254 -33.43 8.68 -22.02
C ARG A 254 -33.39 7.21 -22.44
N THR A 255 -33.35 6.33 -21.45
CA THR A 255 -33.34 4.88 -21.62
C THR A 255 -34.49 4.25 -20.85
N ASP A 256 -34.74 2.96 -21.06
CA ASP A 256 -35.66 2.13 -20.27
C ASP A 256 -35.16 1.83 -18.85
N ARG A 257 -33.88 2.12 -18.57
CA ARG A 257 -33.23 1.94 -17.27
C ARG A 257 -33.01 3.27 -16.57
N PRO A 258 -33.05 3.30 -15.23
CA PRO A 258 -32.63 4.48 -14.47
C PRO A 258 -31.21 4.88 -14.84
N GLN A 259 -30.96 6.17 -14.94
CA GLN A 259 -29.64 6.72 -15.20
C GLN A 259 -29.20 7.50 -13.97
N ILE A 260 -27.94 7.33 -13.57
CA ILE A 260 -27.35 8.00 -12.42
C ILE A 260 -26.06 8.66 -12.90
N TYR A 261 -25.85 9.94 -12.62
CA TYR A 261 -24.52 10.53 -12.77
C TYR A 261 -23.95 10.94 -11.43
N VAL A 262 -22.63 10.85 -11.32
CA VAL A 262 -21.87 11.28 -10.15
C VAL A 262 -20.96 12.45 -10.54
N ILE A 263 -20.98 13.51 -9.73
CA ILE A 263 -20.13 14.70 -9.88
C ILE A 263 -19.34 14.95 -8.59
N VAL A 264 -18.11 15.45 -8.74
CA VAL A 264 -17.23 15.82 -7.63
C VAL A 264 -17.39 17.30 -7.30
N GLN A 265 -17.72 17.62 -6.06
CA GLN A 265 -17.71 18.97 -5.50
C GLN A 265 -16.44 19.14 -4.65
N GLY A 266 -15.61 20.11 -5.00
CA GLY A 266 -14.48 20.50 -4.17
C GLY A 266 -14.88 21.18 -2.87
N ARG A 267 -13.96 21.20 -1.91
CA ARG A 267 -14.15 21.84 -0.59
C ARG A 267 -14.71 23.28 -0.62
N ARG A 268 -14.40 24.05 -1.67
CA ARG A 268 -14.78 25.47 -1.80
C ARG A 268 -15.81 25.72 -2.91
N ASP A 269 -16.21 24.67 -3.62
CA ASP A 269 -17.12 24.82 -4.75
C ASP A 269 -18.55 24.90 -4.21
N PRO A 270 -19.46 25.66 -4.87
CA PRO A 270 -20.87 25.65 -4.51
C PRO A 270 -21.45 24.24 -4.67
N GLU A 271 -22.57 23.99 -3.97
CA GLU A 271 -23.31 22.74 -4.12
C GLU A 271 -23.77 22.58 -5.58
N PRO A 272 -23.46 21.45 -6.25
CA PRO A 272 -23.86 21.25 -7.63
C PRO A 272 -25.38 21.15 -7.71
N LEU A 273 -25.99 21.91 -8.62
CA LEU A 273 -27.41 21.79 -8.91
C LEU A 273 -27.66 20.62 -9.89
N PRO A 274 -28.77 19.88 -9.75
CA PRO A 274 -29.13 18.86 -10.71
C PRO A 274 -29.37 19.48 -12.10
N ALA A 275 -28.96 18.77 -13.16
CA ALA A 275 -29.40 19.11 -14.51
C ALA A 275 -30.93 18.94 -14.65
N SER A 276 -31.54 19.61 -15.63
CA SER A 276 -33.00 19.53 -15.84
C SER A 276 -33.48 18.08 -16.02
N GLY A 277 -34.50 17.68 -15.25
CA GLY A 277 -35.03 16.32 -15.25
C GLY A 277 -34.22 15.30 -14.41
N TRP A 278 -33.21 15.75 -13.66
CA TRP A 278 -32.50 14.93 -12.69
C TRP A 278 -32.89 15.32 -11.26
N ALA A 279 -32.91 14.36 -10.36
CA ALA A 279 -33.18 14.55 -8.94
C ALA A 279 -31.94 14.20 -8.10
N PHE A 280 -31.76 14.90 -6.98
CA PHE A 280 -30.73 14.54 -6.01
C PHE A 280 -30.99 13.13 -5.48
N LEU A 281 -29.97 12.28 -5.52
CA LEU A 281 -30.06 10.90 -5.06
C LEU A 281 -29.40 10.75 -3.68
N HIS A 282 -28.10 11.01 -3.62
CA HIS A 282 -27.29 10.80 -2.42
C HIS A 282 -25.98 11.58 -2.49
N LYS A 283 -25.33 11.80 -1.34
CA LYS A 283 -24.00 12.40 -1.28
C LYS A 283 -23.11 11.69 -0.28
N VAL A 284 -21.84 11.51 -0.64
CA VAL A 284 -20.81 10.95 0.26
C VAL A 284 -19.56 11.81 0.24
N ARG A 285 -18.91 11.93 1.40
CA ARG A 285 -17.64 12.63 1.51
C ARG A 285 -16.51 11.68 1.16
N ARG A 286 -15.54 12.15 0.37
CA ARG A 286 -14.25 11.48 0.23
C ARG A 286 -13.08 12.43 0.26
N ASP A 287 -12.11 12.14 1.12
CA ASP A 287 -11.03 13.05 1.49
C ASP A 287 -11.53 14.45 1.90
N LYS A 288 -11.28 15.45 1.05
CA LYS A 288 -11.70 16.85 1.21
C LYS A 288 -12.85 17.24 0.26
N ASP A 289 -13.29 16.32 -0.59
CA ASP A 289 -14.29 16.53 -1.63
C ASP A 289 -15.60 15.82 -1.26
N TRP A 290 -16.68 16.20 -1.94
CA TRP A 290 -17.98 15.55 -1.87
C TRP A 290 -18.32 14.95 -3.23
N TYR A 291 -18.92 13.77 -3.21
CA TYR A 291 -19.39 13.07 -4.40
C TYR A 291 -20.91 13.07 -4.35
N TRP A 292 -21.51 13.75 -5.31
CA TRP A 292 -22.95 13.92 -5.45
C TRP A 292 -23.46 13.00 -6.53
N ALA A 293 -24.48 12.21 -6.21
CA ALA A 293 -25.19 11.40 -7.17
C ALA A 293 -26.55 12.01 -7.46
N PHE A 294 -26.93 12.00 -8.73
CA PHE A 294 -28.23 12.43 -9.21
C PHE A 294 -28.83 11.32 -10.06
N VAL A 295 -30.15 11.16 -10.03
CA VAL A 295 -30.89 10.11 -10.73
C VAL A 295 -31.92 10.70 -11.68
N ARG A 296 -32.13 10.02 -12.80
CA ARG A 296 -33.22 10.24 -13.74
C ARG A 296 -33.85 8.89 -14.07
N GLU A 297 -35.15 8.78 -13.85
CA GLU A 297 -35.98 7.62 -14.20
C GLU A 297 -36.54 7.74 -15.61
#